data_AF-A0A7Z9VMZ4-F1
#
_entry.id   AF-A0A7Z9VMZ4-F1
#
_cell.length_a   1.000
_cell.length_b   1.000
_cell.length_c   1.000
_cell.angle_alpha   90.00
_cell.angle_beta   90.00
_cell.angle_gamma   90.00
#
_symmetry.space_group_name_H-M   'P 1'
#
loop_
_entity.id
_entity.type
_entity.pdbx_description
1 polymer ?
#
loop_
_entity_poly.entity_id
_entity_poly.type
_entity_poly.pdbx_seq_one_letter_code
_entity_poly.pdbx_strand_id
1 'polypeptide(L)'
;MPIVYKPVAIIIDDFTTKSLVYDNVSLYDAGYTSTSDLTLSYLESSNYSQWVSHNPSDNTVVQHGDWVLDAYISQLDSAVEVILIDYDIDPTDGYYDDTQSDLLFPNINDIIDDWTLKNNTNSINYFPSGVSASVGNGASALNPTLKTALSSLMGDYAVIVQSVPNVNQEIGANFSWGDSLADIINVGAYNLDSNSYALFGDPANPAVIDILADGYIENLGWVDGSRNGWNFGTSFATPRVSAEITNLWVGILEDIDFSNKISYSDFVDSILADISTDIYVETVASGWLSTPVSILSDGLTLSLEDLKVAQKNYGDSDFHILEAAYSIPANSAPKVLTTIADAQVNKGTAYSNDISAHFIDTDGDVLTYSAV
;
A
#
# COMPACT_ATOMS: atom_id res chain seq x y z
N MET A 1 28.57 26.19 5.60
CA MET A 1 28.52 24.85 4.98
C MET A 1 27.32 24.86 4.05
N PRO A 2 27.31 24.11 2.93
CA PRO A 2 26.07 23.94 2.17
C PRO A 2 24.99 23.35 3.08
N ILE A 3 23.75 23.78 2.89
CA ILE A 3 22.59 23.19 3.55
C ILE A 3 22.33 21.86 2.84
N VAL A 4 22.20 20.78 3.62
CA VAL A 4 21.80 19.46 3.14
C VAL A 4 20.32 19.28 3.42
N TYR A 5 19.57 18.82 2.41
CA TYR A 5 18.17 18.46 2.59
C TYR A 5 18.06 16.98 2.92
N LYS A 6 17.19 16.65 3.88
CA LYS A 6 16.89 15.27 4.26
C LYS A 6 15.38 15.04 4.25
N PRO A 7 14.90 13.86 3.86
CA PRO A 7 13.49 13.59 3.96
C PRO A 7 13.10 13.33 5.42
N VAL A 8 11.88 13.67 5.76
CA VAL A 8 11.17 13.22 6.95
C VAL A 8 9.82 12.68 6.53
N ALA A 9 9.47 11.48 6.98
CA ALA A 9 8.16 10.90 6.69
C ALA A 9 7.18 11.19 7.81
N ILE A 10 5.90 11.25 7.45
CA ILE A 10 4.80 11.42 8.39
C ILE A 10 3.93 10.18 8.30
N ILE A 11 3.62 9.54 9.42
CA ILE A 11 2.73 8.37 9.46
C ILE A 11 1.60 8.67 10.44
N ILE A 12 0.36 8.46 10.00
CA ILE A 12 -0.87 8.68 10.77
C ILE A 12 -1.53 7.33 11.02
N ASP A 13 -1.62 6.93 12.29
CA ASP A 13 -2.20 5.66 12.75
C ASP A 13 -2.39 5.63 14.28
N ASP A 14 -2.86 4.51 14.84
CA ASP A 14 -3.03 4.28 16.28
C ASP A 14 -1.76 3.69 16.93
N PHE A 15 -0.80 4.55 17.26
CA PHE A 15 0.50 4.13 17.74
C PHE A 15 0.50 3.85 19.24
N THR A 16 1.42 2.99 19.68
CA THR A 16 1.76 2.91 21.11
C THR A 16 3.15 3.48 21.36
N THR A 17 3.50 3.63 22.64
CA THR A 17 4.87 3.94 23.05
C THR A 17 5.90 2.89 22.61
N LYS A 18 5.49 1.70 22.14
CA LYS A 18 6.43 0.71 21.57
C LYS A 18 7.07 1.20 20.28
N SER A 19 6.39 2.06 19.52
CA SER A 19 6.96 2.71 18.33
C SER A 19 8.19 3.59 18.64
N LEU A 20 8.36 4.02 19.90
CA LEU A 20 9.52 4.80 20.36
C LEU A 20 10.78 3.95 20.63
N VAL A 21 10.78 2.67 20.24
CA VAL A 21 11.99 1.83 20.26
C VAL A 21 13.02 2.26 19.21
N TYR A 22 12.58 3.00 18.19
CA TYR A 22 13.41 3.53 17.12
C TYR A 22 13.88 4.95 17.47
N ASP A 23 15.19 5.19 17.40
CA ASP A 23 15.81 6.48 17.81
C ASP A 23 15.43 7.66 16.89
N ASN A 24 15.05 7.37 15.65
CA ASN A 24 14.70 8.30 14.57
C ASN A 24 13.19 8.57 14.45
N VAL A 25 12.44 8.31 15.53
CA VAL A 25 10.99 8.41 15.57
C VAL A 25 10.54 9.43 16.61
N SER A 26 9.63 10.31 16.22
CA SER A 26 8.99 11.29 17.11
C SER A 26 7.47 11.09 17.09
N LEU A 27 6.84 10.96 18.27
CA LEU A 27 5.40 10.74 18.39
C LEU A 27 4.68 12.02 18.86
N TYR A 28 3.66 12.40 18.11
CA TYR A 28 2.70 13.47 18.43
C TYR A 28 1.35 12.84 18.73
N ASP A 29 0.76 13.19 19.88
CA ASP A 29 -0.43 12.52 20.43
C ASP A 29 -1.39 13.58 21.00
N ALA A 30 -2.70 13.37 20.78
CA ALA A 30 -3.77 14.17 21.36
C ALA A 30 -4.18 13.61 22.73
N GLY A 31 -3.93 14.37 23.79
CA GLY A 31 -4.15 13.92 25.15
C GLY A 31 -4.92 14.91 26.02
N TYR A 32 -5.27 14.45 27.21
CA TYR A 32 -5.86 15.27 28.26
C TYR A 32 -4.80 15.71 29.28
N THR A 33 -4.70 17.03 29.51
CA THR A 33 -4.02 17.56 30.72
C THR A 33 -4.86 17.35 31.98
N SER A 34 -6.19 17.31 31.81
CA SER A 34 -7.20 17.10 32.83
C SER A 34 -8.49 16.57 32.18
N THR A 35 -9.48 16.10 32.97
CA THR A 35 -10.71 15.45 32.46
C THR A 35 -11.59 16.29 31.52
N SER A 36 -11.22 17.54 31.22
CA SER A 36 -11.94 18.44 30.31
C SER A 36 -11.08 19.14 29.26
N ASP A 37 -9.75 19.08 29.38
CA ASP A 37 -8.85 19.95 28.63
C ASP A 37 -8.00 19.12 27.67
N LEU A 38 -8.55 18.94 26.46
CA LEU A 38 -7.87 18.28 25.35
C LEU A 38 -6.80 19.22 24.77
N THR A 39 -5.59 18.72 24.60
CA THR A 39 -4.46 19.47 24.03
C THR A 39 -3.54 18.54 23.25
N LEU A 40 -2.87 19.09 22.24
CA LEU A 40 -1.82 18.39 21.51
C LEU A 40 -0.54 18.30 22.36
N SER A 41 0.11 17.13 22.34
CA SER A 41 1.35 16.88 23.07
C SER A 41 2.46 16.33 22.16
N TYR A 42 3.70 16.62 22.56
CA TYR A 42 4.92 16.11 21.93
C TYR A 42 5.69 15.31 22.98
N LEU A 43 6.01 14.05 22.68
CA LEU A 43 6.57 13.14 23.67
C LEU A 43 7.91 12.55 23.23
N GLU A 44 8.94 12.84 24.04
CA GLU A 44 10.13 11.99 24.15
C GLU A 44 9.81 10.84 25.13
N SER A 45 10.38 9.65 24.90
CA SER A 45 10.05 8.35 25.54
C SER A 45 9.97 8.33 27.08
N SER A 46 10.44 9.36 27.78
CA SER A 46 10.41 9.47 29.24
C SER A 46 9.20 10.23 29.85
N ASN A 47 8.34 10.88 29.06
CA ASN A 47 7.38 11.88 29.58
C ASN A 47 5.91 11.45 29.68
N TYR A 48 5.56 10.19 29.42
CA TYR A 48 4.17 9.71 29.42
C TYR A 48 3.47 9.74 30.82
N SER A 49 4.21 9.97 31.92
CA SER A 49 3.66 9.79 33.29
C SER A 49 2.66 10.85 33.79
N GLN A 50 2.56 12.00 33.13
CA GLN A 50 1.68 13.11 33.56
C GLN A 50 0.44 13.32 32.69
N TRP A 51 0.36 12.59 31.58
CA TRP A 51 -0.66 12.76 30.55
C TRP A 51 -1.44 11.45 30.37
N VAL A 52 -2.73 11.59 30.07
CA VAL A 52 -3.56 10.45 29.66
C VAL A 52 -3.91 10.74 28.21
N SER A 53 -3.50 9.87 27.27
CA SER A 53 -3.97 9.98 25.88
C SER A 53 -5.51 10.01 25.88
N HIS A 54 -6.09 10.72 24.92
CA HIS A 54 -7.53 10.72 24.74
C HIS A 54 -7.93 9.39 24.10
N ASN A 55 -8.11 8.33 24.91
CA ASN A 55 -8.31 6.93 24.48
C ASN A 55 -6.99 6.15 24.28
N PRO A 56 -6.16 6.01 25.33
CA PRO A 56 -4.84 5.43 25.20
C PRO A 56 -4.93 4.00 24.70
N SER A 57 -4.42 3.79 23.49
CA SER A 57 -4.16 2.48 22.94
C SER A 57 -3.28 1.69 23.95
N ASP A 58 -3.60 0.42 24.17
CA ASP A 58 -3.02 -0.36 25.27
C ASP A 58 -1.52 -0.58 25.06
N ASN A 59 -0.69 0.23 25.74
CA ASN A 59 0.77 0.16 25.70
C ASN A 59 1.36 -1.20 26.15
N THR A 60 0.55 -2.10 26.73
CA THR A 60 1.01 -3.44 27.12
C THR A 60 1.12 -4.37 25.92
N VAL A 61 0.30 -4.17 24.89
CA VAL A 61 0.31 -4.92 23.63
C VAL A 61 0.76 -4.03 22.48
N VAL A 62 1.26 -4.64 21.42
CA VAL A 62 1.52 -3.92 20.15
C VAL A 62 0.17 -3.40 19.64
N GLN A 63 0.07 -2.37 18.80
CA GLN A 63 -1.19 -1.97 18.16
C GLN A 63 -1.05 -1.89 16.64
N HIS A 64 -2.11 -1.49 15.93
CA HIS A 64 -2.12 -1.50 14.48
C HIS A 64 -1.07 -0.52 13.92
N GLY A 65 -0.98 0.69 14.47
CA GLY A 65 0.07 1.67 14.13
C GLY A 65 1.49 1.14 14.33
N ASP A 66 1.76 0.35 15.38
CA ASP A 66 3.09 -0.25 15.56
C ASP A 66 3.46 -1.20 14.39
N TRP A 67 2.49 -1.98 13.88
CA TRP A 67 2.68 -2.82 12.68
C TRP A 67 2.85 -1.99 11.41
N VAL A 68 2.15 -0.86 11.31
CA VAL A 68 2.29 0.07 10.18
C VAL A 68 3.69 0.70 10.16
N LEU A 69 4.21 1.10 11.32
CA LEU A 69 5.59 1.56 11.44
C LEU A 69 6.59 0.46 11.11
N ASP A 70 6.37 -0.78 11.59
CA ASP A 70 7.25 -1.92 11.30
C ASP A 70 7.31 -2.19 9.79
N ALA A 71 6.17 -2.14 9.10
CA ALA A 71 6.09 -2.26 7.65
C ALA A 71 6.85 -1.13 6.94
N TYR A 72 6.70 0.13 7.39
CA TYR A 72 7.43 1.27 6.85
C TYR A 72 8.95 1.09 7.01
N ILE A 73 9.42 0.83 8.23
CA ILE A 73 10.84 0.71 8.55
C ILE A 73 11.48 -0.49 7.83
N SER A 74 10.74 -1.61 7.68
CA SER A 74 11.22 -2.80 6.97
C SER A 74 11.48 -2.58 5.49
N GLN A 75 10.88 -1.54 4.90
CA GLN A 75 10.97 -1.20 3.49
C GLN A 75 12.01 -0.11 3.20
N LEU A 76 12.51 0.59 4.21
CA LEU A 76 13.50 1.66 4.00
C LEU A 76 14.89 1.10 3.62
N ASP A 77 15.54 1.77 2.67
CA ASP A 77 16.94 1.51 2.31
C ASP A 77 17.94 2.09 3.31
N SER A 78 17.52 3.13 4.05
CA SER A 78 18.35 3.81 5.04
C SER A 78 17.50 4.47 6.11
N ALA A 79 18.09 4.72 7.29
CA ALA A 79 17.39 5.40 8.38
C ALA A 79 17.07 6.85 8.00
N VAL A 80 15.80 7.22 8.14
CA VAL A 80 15.25 8.57 7.94
C VAL A 80 14.46 8.98 9.17
N GLU A 81 14.29 10.27 9.38
CA GLU A 81 13.45 10.74 10.50
C GLU A 81 11.98 10.49 10.19
N VAL A 82 11.21 10.11 11.21
CA VAL A 82 9.78 9.80 11.09
C VAL A 82 8.99 10.54 12.16
N ILE A 83 7.95 11.25 11.73
CA ILE A 83 6.94 11.88 12.56
C ILE A 83 5.73 10.94 12.59
N LEU A 84 5.40 10.43 13.77
CA LEU A 84 4.17 9.69 14.01
C LEU A 84 3.13 10.65 14.56
N ILE A 85 1.95 10.61 13.97
CA ILE A 85 0.77 11.30 14.47
C ILE A 85 -0.17 10.21 14.98
N ASP A 86 -0.21 10.08 16.29
CA ASP A 86 -1.10 9.17 16.99
C ASP A 86 -2.52 9.65 16.87
N TYR A 87 -3.36 8.77 16.36
CA TYR A 87 -4.74 9.06 16.04
C TYR A 87 -5.58 7.84 16.42
N ASP A 88 -6.34 7.95 17.50
CA ASP A 88 -7.15 6.86 18.02
C ASP A 88 -8.50 6.75 17.29
N ILE A 89 -8.95 5.51 17.12
CA ILE A 89 -10.28 5.17 16.59
C ILE A 89 -11.25 5.01 17.77
N ASP A 90 -12.47 5.55 17.68
CA ASP A 90 -13.50 5.34 18.69
C ASP A 90 -13.85 3.83 18.76
N PRO A 91 -13.64 3.17 19.90
CA PRO A 91 -13.85 1.74 20.05
C PRO A 91 -15.33 1.33 19.98
N THR A 92 -16.26 2.29 20.01
CA THR A 92 -17.70 2.07 20.07
C THR A 92 -18.32 1.90 18.68
N ASP A 93 -17.80 2.60 17.68
CA ASP A 93 -18.33 2.58 16.32
C ASP A 93 -17.27 2.31 15.24
N GLY A 94 -15.97 2.27 15.61
CA GLY A 94 -14.88 2.01 14.68
C GLY A 94 -14.60 3.17 13.74
N TYR A 95 -15.20 4.34 13.99
CA TYR A 95 -14.94 5.57 13.26
C TYR A 95 -13.94 6.43 14.02
N TYR A 96 -13.47 7.46 13.34
CA TYR A 96 -12.60 8.45 13.94
C TYR A 96 -13.26 9.08 15.16
N ASP A 97 -12.44 9.31 16.19
CA ASP A 97 -12.85 10.26 17.20
C ASP A 97 -12.92 11.66 16.56
N ASP A 98 -14.15 12.11 16.29
CA ASP A 98 -14.43 13.44 15.74
C ASP A 98 -13.72 14.55 16.55
N THR A 99 -13.54 14.35 17.86
CA THR A 99 -12.89 15.31 18.75
C THR A 99 -11.38 15.34 18.59
N GLN A 100 -10.73 14.16 18.51
CA GLN A 100 -9.29 14.12 18.21
C GLN A 100 -9.01 14.63 16.80
N SER A 101 -9.87 14.31 15.85
CA SER A 101 -9.64 14.63 14.45
C SER A 101 -9.86 16.10 14.11
N ASP A 102 -10.81 16.75 14.79
CA ASP A 102 -10.93 18.21 14.81
C ASP A 102 -9.76 18.91 15.51
N LEU A 103 -8.93 18.19 16.29
CA LEU A 103 -7.70 18.73 16.87
C LEU A 103 -6.47 18.44 16.00
N LEU A 104 -6.24 17.19 15.60
CA LEU A 104 -5.01 16.76 14.94
C LEU A 104 -4.91 17.32 13.52
N PHE A 105 -5.95 17.15 12.69
CA PHE A 105 -5.89 17.56 11.28
C PHE A 105 -5.69 19.06 11.05
N PRO A 106 -6.38 19.98 11.74
CA PRO A 106 -6.09 21.40 11.56
C PRO A 106 -4.71 21.82 12.10
N ASN A 107 -4.05 20.99 12.91
CA ASN A 107 -2.72 21.26 13.47
C ASN A 107 -1.60 20.44 12.81
N ILE A 108 -1.84 19.67 11.73
CA ILE A 108 -0.79 18.89 11.04
C ILE A 108 0.40 19.77 10.62
N ASN A 109 0.13 20.93 10.04
CA ASN A 109 1.20 21.86 9.66
C ASN A 109 1.96 22.37 10.89
N ASP A 110 1.26 22.67 11.99
CA ASP A 110 1.89 23.12 13.23
C ASP A 110 2.76 22.02 13.86
N ILE A 111 2.35 20.74 13.74
CA ILE A 111 3.15 19.57 14.15
C ILE A 111 4.46 19.51 13.36
N ILE A 112 4.37 19.61 12.03
CA ILE A 112 5.52 19.54 11.14
C ILE A 112 6.44 20.74 11.34
N ASP A 113 5.88 21.95 11.48
CA ASP A 113 6.64 23.17 11.73
C ASP A 113 7.35 23.13 13.08
N ASP A 114 6.69 22.65 14.14
CA ASP A 114 7.31 22.45 15.45
C ASP A 114 8.47 21.45 15.37
N TRP A 115 8.24 20.30 14.72
CA TRP A 115 9.27 19.26 14.58
C TRP A 115 10.46 19.77 13.77
N THR A 116 10.22 20.39 12.62
CA THR A 116 11.27 20.92 11.75
C THR A 116 12.02 22.08 12.42
N LEU A 117 11.35 22.95 13.18
CA LEU A 117 12.01 24.02 13.95
C LEU A 117 12.99 23.46 14.99
N LYS A 118 12.65 22.33 15.63
CA LYS A 118 13.50 21.67 16.63
C LYS A 118 14.68 20.90 16.03
N ASN A 119 14.48 20.31 14.85
CA ASN A 119 15.43 19.37 14.25
C ASN A 119 16.29 19.99 13.13
N ASN A 120 15.84 21.07 12.50
CA ASN A 120 16.66 21.79 11.53
C ASN A 120 17.88 22.41 12.21
N THR A 121 19.00 22.40 11.49
CA THR A 121 20.26 22.98 11.96
C THR A 121 20.78 23.97 10.93
N ASN A 122 21.90 24.65 11.23
CA ASN A 122 22.57 25.51 10.26
C ASN A 122 23.10 24.78 9.01
N SER A 123 23.01 23.44 8.97
CA SER A 123 23.52 22.59 7.89
C SER A 123 22.54 21.51 7.41
N ILE A 124 21.41 21.31 8.08
CA ILE A 124 20.43 20.27 7.73
C ILE A 124 19.04 20.91 7.77
N ASN A 125 18.32 20.77 6.66
CA ASN A 125 16.91 21.09 6.56
C ASN A 125 16.13 19.81 6.25
N TYR A 126 15.10 19.53 7.04
CA TYR A 126 14.19 18.43 6.78
C TYR A 126 13.06 18.87 5.85
N PHE A 127 12.69 17.97 4.95
CA PHE A 127 11.64 18.14 3.95
C PHE A 127 10.61 17.01 4.12
N PRO A 128 9.32 17.31 4.32
CA PRO A 128 8.28 16.29 4.40
C PRO A 128 8.15 15.52 3.08
N SER A 129 8.69 14.29 3.03
CA SER A 129 8.74 13.49 1.80
C SER A 129 7.39 12.88 1.43
N GLY A 130 6.64 12.44 2.43
CA GLY A 130 5.33 11.85 2.26
C GLY A 130 4.56 11.69 3.56
N VAL A 131 3.25 11.52 3.41
CA VAL A 131 2.31 11.20 4.47
C VAL A 131 1.72 9.83 4.18
N SER A 132 1.92 8.88 5.09
CA SER A 132 1.29 7.55 5.06
C SER A 132 0.10 7.54 6.00
N ALA A 133 -1.09 7.25 5.48
CA ALA A 133 -2.31 7.10 6.26
C ALA A 133 -2.89 5.70 6.03
N SER A 134 -2.74 4.81 7.00
CA SER A 134 -3.19 3.42 6.93
C SER A 134 -4.61 3.23 7.45
N VAL A 135 -5.45 4.22 7.13
CA VAL A 135 -6.84 4.35 7.57
C VAL A 135 -7.75 4.54 6.36
N GLY A 136 -8.83 3.75 6.30
CA GLY A 136 -9.94 3.92 5.37
C GLY A 136 -11.05 4.70 6.07
N ASN A 137 -11.39 5.88 5.58
CA ASN A 137 -12.42 6.67 6.24
C ASN A 137 -13.78 6.02 5.95
N GLY A 138 -14.47 5.51 6.97
CA GLY A 138 -15.81 4.91 6.81
C GLY A 138 -16.91 5.92 6.40
N ALA A 139 -16.53 7.18 6.14
CA ALA A 139 -17.39 8.25 5.70
C ALA A 139 -17.52 8.30 4.18
N SER A 140 -18.65 8.78 3.67
CA SER A 140 -18.90 8.93 2.22
C SER A 140 -18.20 10.13 1.56
N ALA A 141 -17.44 10.91 2.33
CA ALA A 141 -16.68 12.06 1.86
C ALA A 141 -15.54 12.40 2.82
N LEU A 142 -14.51 13.07 2.29
CA LEU A 142 -13.40 13.57 3.09
C LEU A 142 -13.82 14.76 3.97
N ASN A 143 -13.46 14.73 5.26
CA ASN A 143 -13.66 15.85 6.17
C ASN A 143 -13.02 17.15 5.59
N PRO A 144 -13.71 18.30 5.58
CA PRO A 144 -13.18 19.54 5.01
C PRO A 144 -11.87 20.05 5.64
N THR A 145 -11.71 19.85 6.96
CA THR A 145 -10.50 20.23 7.70
C THR A 145 -9.33 19.36 7.28
N LEU A 146 -9.52 18.03 7.24
CA LEU A 146 -8.53 17.09 6.71
C LEU A 146 -8.18 17.41 5.25
N LYS A 147 -9.19 17.65 4.40
CA LYS A 147 -8.98 18.05 3.00
C LYS A 147 -8.10 19.29 2.87
N THR A 148 -8.29 20.28 3.74
CA THR A 148 -7.50 21.52 3.75
C THR A 148 -6.06 21.23 4.19
N ALA A 149 -5.86 20.42 5.22
CA ALA A 149 -4.54 20.02 5.69
C ALA A 149 -3.76 19.25 4.61
N LEU A 150 -4.37 18.22 4.00
CA LEU A 150 -3.77 17.47 2.91
C LEU A 150 -3.44 18.38 1.71
N SER A 151 -4.35 19.29 1.33
CA SER A 151 -4.10 20.23 0.23
C SER A 151 -2.90 21.15 0.52
N SER A 152 -2.68 21.52 1.78
CA SER A 152 -1.50 22.30 2.19
C SER A 152 -0.21 21.49 1.99
N LEU A 153 -0.19 20.24 2.48
CA LEU A 153 0.94 19.33 2.36
C LEU A 153 1.29 19.03 0.90
N MET A 154 0.28 18.80 0.06
CA MET A 154 0.45 18.65 -1.38
C MET A 154 1.05 19.92 -2.01
N GLY A 155 0.65 21.10 -1.54
CA GLY A 155 1.24 22.38 -1.95
C GLY A 155 2.73 22.51 -1.64
N ASP A 156 3.18 21.82 -0.59
CA ASP A 156 4.59 21.71 -0.18
C ASP A 156 5.29 20.46 -0.76
N TYR A 157 4.65 19.76 -1.71
CA TYR A 157 5.15 18.57 -2.40
C TYR A 157 5.32 17.32 -1.52
N ALA A 158 4.71 17.26 -0.34
CA ALA A 158 4.58 16.01 0.39
C ALA A 158 3.63 15.07 -0.37
N VAL A 159 4.05 13.84 -0.64
CA VAL A 159 3.22 12.84 -1.34
C VAL A 159 2.25 12.19 -0.35
N ILE A 160 0.96 12.23 -0.63
CA ILE A 160 -0.06 11.62 0.25
C ILE A 160 -0.35 10.19 -0.21
N VAL A 161 -0.22 9.23 0.69
CA VAL A 161 -0.41 7.80 0.44
C VAL A 161 -1.44 7.26 1.41
N GLN A 162 -2.49 6.60 0.91
CA GLN A 162 -3.61 6.13 1.74
C GLN A 162 -4.01 4.68 1.41
N SER A 163 -4.28 3.87 2.43
CA SER A 163 -4.76 2.49 2.27
C SER A 163 -6.20 2.46 1.77
N VAL A 164 -6.49 1.73 0.68
CA VAL A 164 -7.89 1.46 0.35
C VAL A 164 -8.52 0.48 1.36
N PRO A 165 -9.84 0.44 1.51
CA PRO A 165 -10.51 -0.51 2.39
C PRO A 165 -10.18 -1.96 2.05
N ASN A 166 -10.02 -2.81 3.07
CA ASN A 166 -9.78 -4.24 2.87
C ASN A 166 -11.01 -4.93 2.25
N VAL A 167 -10.78 -6.06 1.60
CA VAL A 167 -11.86 -6.93 1.09
C VAL A 167 -12.86 -7.30 2.19
N ASN A 168 -14.16 -7.32 1.84
CA ASN A 168 -15.28 -7.65 2.73
C ASN A 168 -15.52 -6.70 3.92
N GLN A 169 -15.00 -5.46 3.89
CA GLN A 169 -15.49 -4.42 4.81
C GLN A 169 -16.87 -3.92 4.31
N GLU A 170 -17.85 -3.72 5.21
CA GLU A 170 -19.26 -3.53 4.83
C GLU A 170 -19.55 -2.28 3.98
N ILE A 171 -20.52 -2.41 3.06
CA ILE A 171 -21.01 -1.39 2.13
C ILE A 171 -21.39 -0.11 2.87
N GLY A 172 -20.53 0.90 2.74
CA GLY A 172 -20.61 2.18 3.44
C GLY A 172 -19.23 2.71 3.84
N ALA A 173 -18.29 1.78 4.08
CA ALA A 173 -16.90 2.06 4.44
C ALA A 173 -15.92 2.06 3.25
N ASN A 174 -16.43 1.95 2.02
CA ASN A 174 -15.61 1.70 0.83
C ASN A 174 -15.05 3.00 0.20
N PHE A 175 -15.03 4.10 0.94
CA PHE A 175 -14.56 5.40 0.45
C PHE A 175 -13.04 5.49 0.54
N SER A 176 -12.41 5.91 -0.56
CA SER A 176 -10.99 6.23 -0.61
C SER A 176 -10.79 7.73 -0.75
N TRP A 177 -9.74 8.30 -0.16
CA TRP A 177 -9.56 9.76 -0.21
C TRP A 177 -9.40 10.30 -1.64
N GLY A 178 -8.83 9.49 -2.55
CA GLY A 178 -8.76 9.73 -3.99
C GLY A 178 -10.11 9.96 -4.65
N ASP A 179 -11.22 9.46 -4.08
CA ASP A 179 -12.57 9.75 -4.58
C ASP A 179 -12.97 11.23 -4.39
N SER A 180 -12.30 11.97 -3.48
CA SER A 180 -12.60 13.37 -3.14
C SER A 180 -11.47 14.37 -3.40
N LEU A 181 -10.22 13.89 -3.45
CA LEU A 181 -9.03 14.71 -3.68
C LEU A 181 -8.09 13.94 -4.60
N ALA A 182 -7.87 14.47 -5.80
CA ALA A 182 -6.96 13.86 -6.76
C ALA A 182 -5.50 13.88 -6.27
N ASP A 183 -4.64 13.11 -6.91
CA ASP A 183 -3.20 13.02 -6.62
C ASP A 183 -2.87 12.50 -5.21
N ILE A 184 -3.83 11.82 -4.56
CA ILE A 184 -3.57 10.93 -3.42
C ILE A 184 -3.27 9.55 -4.00
N ILE A 185 -2.16 8.95 -3.59
CA ILE A 185 -1.81 7.57 -3.99
C ILE A 185 -2.60 6.60 -3.12
N ASN A 186 -3.53 5.90 -3.74
CA ASN A 186 -4.39 4.92 -3.11
C ASN A 186 -3.81 3.50 -3.27
N VAL A 187 -3.52 2.86 -2.14
CA VAL A 187 -2.73 1.63 -2.09
C VAL A 187 -3.58 0.43 -1.72
N GLY A 188 -3.54 -0.60 -2.56
CA GLY A 188 -4.05 -1.93 -2.28
C GLY A 188 -2.97 -2.94 -1.90
N ALA A 189 -3.36 -4.17 -1.55
CA ALA A 189 -2.44 -5.24 -1.17
C ALA A 189 -2.38 -6.34 -2.25
N TYR A 190 -1.23 -6.62 -2.85
CA TYR A 190 -1.14 -7.60 -3.95
C TYR A 190 -1.35 -9.06 -3.52
N ASN A 191 -1.48 -9.33 -2.22
CA ASN A 191 -1.53 -10.68 -1.68
C ASN A 191 -2.80 -11.43 -2.09
N LEU A 192 -2.73 -12.74 -1.96
CA LEU A 192 -3.82 -13.66 -2.24
C LEU A 192 -4.26 -14.37 -0.96
N ASP A 193 -5.52 -14.77 -0.89
CA ASP A 193 -5.96 -15.71 0.13
C ASP A 193 -5.44 -17.13 -0.17
N SER A 194 -5.65 -18.07 0.74
CA SER A 194 -5.15 -19.44 0.58
C SER A 194 -5.67 -20.18 -0.66
N ASN A 195 -6.74 -19.67 -1.29
CA ASN A 195 -7.36 -20.22 -2.49
C ASN A 195 -7.06 -19.36 -3.74
N SER A 196 -6.05 -18.49 -3.70
CA SER A 196 -5.66 -17.61 -4.82
C SER A 196 -6.67 -16.52 -5.20
N TYR A 197 -7.61 -16.16 -4.30
CA TYR A 197 -8.45 -14.97 -4.52
C TYR A 197 -7.71 -13.71 -4.08
N ALA A 198 -7.79 -12.65 -4.89
CA ALA A 198 -7.10 -11.40 -4.64
C ALA A 198 -7.59 -10.71 -3.36
N LEU A 199 -6.65 -10.12 -2.61
CA LEU A 199 -6.90 -9.31 -1.43
C LEU A 199 -6.57 -7.82 -1.68
N PHE A 200 -6.68 -7.37 -2.94
CA PHE A 200 -6.29 -6.03 -3.40
C PHE A 200 -6.93 -4.91 -2.59
N GLY A 201 -8.19 -5.10 -2.17
CA GLY A 201 -9.01 -4.12 -1.48
C GLY A 201 -10.42 -4.14 -2.06
N ASP A 202 -11.37 -3.51 -1.36
CA ASP A 202 -12.76 -3.37 -1.81
C ASP A 202 -13.22 -1.90 -1.72
N PRO A 203 -12.55 -0.97 -2.42
CA PRO A 203 -13.06 0.39 -2.52
C PRO A 203 -14.32 0.43 -3.40
N ALA A 204 -15.15 1.46 -3.22
CA ALA A 204 -16.38 1.66 -3.96
C ALA A 204 -16.12 1.85 -5.46
N ASN A 205 -14.92 2.35 -5.78
CA ASN A 205 -14.38 2.49 -7.12
C ASN A 205 -13.04 1.75 -7.21
N PRO A 206 -12.98 0.52 -7.75
CA PRO A 206 -11.72 -0.21 -7.91
C PRO A 206 -10.65 0.51 -8.73
N ALA A 207 -11.06 1.40 -9.64
CA ALA A 207 -10.13 2.22 -10.44
C ALA A 207 -9.46 3.33 -9.62
N VAL A 208 -9.81 3.51 -8.34
CA VAL A 208 -9.11 4.40 -7.42
C VAL A 208 -7.79 3.81 -6.92
N ILE A 209 -7.58 2.49 -7.03
CA ILE A 209 -6.31 1.88 -6.61
C ILE A 209 -5.23 2.25 -7.63
N ASP A 210 -4.24 3.01 -7.21
CA ASP A 210 -3.14 3.46 -8.06
C ASP A 210 -1.99 2.46 -8.10
N ILE A 211 -1.76 1.75 -6.99
CA ILE A 211 -0.66 0.81 -6.84
C ILE A 211 -0.98 -0.28 -5.82
N LEU A 212 -0.46 -1.49 -6.04
CA LEU A 212 -0.48 -2.56 -5.06
C LEU A 212 0.90 -2.75 -4.43
N ALA A 213 0.97 -3.02 -3.13
CA ALA A 213 2.20 -3.43 -2.45
C ALA A 213 1.95 -4.65 -1.55
N ASP A 214 3.00 -5.18 -0.92
CA ASP A 214 2.84 -6.30 0.01
C ASP A 214 2.02 -5.82 1.20
N GLY A 215 0.89 -6.47 1.49
CA GLY A 215 0.08 -6.22 2.68
C GLY A 215 0.40 -7.17 3.82
N TYR A 216 1.28 -8.16 3.65
CA TYR A 216 1.68 -9.09 4.71
C TYR A 216 2.82 -8.52 5.54
N ILE A 217 2.80 -8.69 6.86
CA ILE A 217 3.91 -8.31 7.74
C ILE A 217 4.10 -9.37 8.84
N GLU A 218 5.34 -9.68 9.17
CA GLU A 218 5.69 -10.66 10.20
C GLU A 218 6.65 -10.07 11.22
N ASN A 219 6.31 -10.22 12.50
CA ASN A 219 7.17 -9.91 13.62
C ASN A 219 6.99 -10.99 14.71
N LEU A 220 7.87 -11.98 14.68
CA LEU A 220 7.83 -13.14 15.59
C LEU A 220 7.99 -12.76 17.08
N GLY A 221 8.48 -11.54 17.36
CA GLY A 221 8.57 -10.99 18.72
C GLY A 221 7.23 -10.52 19.27
N TRP A 222 6.21 -10.38 18.42
CA TRP A 222 4.90 -9.81 18.75
C TRP A 222 3.79 -10.85 18.86
N VAL A 223 4.17 -12.07 19.26
CA VAL A 223 3.24 -13.14 19.62
C VAL A 223 2.76 -12.92 21.05
N ASP A 224 1.48 -12.60 21.21
CA ASP A 224 0.78 -12.57 22.51
C ASP A 224 -0.57 -13.29 22.41
N GLY A 225 -1.32 -13.40 23.50
CA GLY A 225 -2.52 -14.26 23.60
C GLY A 225 -3.63 -14.04 22.56
N SER A 226 -3.58 -12.97 21.76
CA SER A 226 -4.48 -12.72 20.62
C SER A 226 -3.76 -12.57 19.27
N ARG A 227 -2.42 -12.64 19.22
CA ARG A 227 -1.60 -12.34 18.05
C ARG A 227 -0.70 -13.50 17.65
N ASN A 228 -0.63 -13.74 16.34
CA ASN A 228 0.14 -14.86 15.79
C ASN A 228 1.54 -14.48 15.30
N GLY A 229 2.02 -13.27 15.62
CA GLY A 229 3.31 -12.77 15.16
C GLY A 229 3.32 -12.33 13.69
N TRP A 230 2.15 -12.18 13.08
CA TRP A 230 1.98 -11.64 11.73
C TRP A 230 0.67 -10.85 11.65
N ASN A 231 0.57 -9.97 10.66
CA ASN A 231 -0.62 -9.23 10.32
C ASN A 231 -0.79 -9.11 8.80
N PHE A 232 -1.98 -8.76 8.35
CA PHE A 232 -2.27 -8.57 6.93
C PHE A 232 -3.32 -7.48 6.69
N GLY A 233 -3.12 -6.67 5.66
CA GLY A 233 -4.09 -5.72 5.16
C GLY A 233 -3.45 -4.67 4.24
N THR A 234 -4.29 -3.92 3.53
CA THR A 234 -3.89 -2.75 2.74
C THR A 234 -3.15 -1.71 3.60
N SER A 235 -3.51 -1.61 4.88
CA SER A 235 -2.83 -0.80 5.90
C SER A 235 -1.32 -1.08 6.06
N PHE A 236 -0.84 -2.28 5.70
CA PHE A 236 0.59 -2.60 5.72
C PHE A 236 1.25 -2.49 4.34
N ALA A 237 0.47 -2.40 3.27
CA ALA A 237 0.94 -2.09 1.92
C ALA A 237 1.22 -0.59 1.76
N THR A 238 0.35 0.26 2.29
CA THR A 238 0.48 1.74 2.28
C THR A 238 1.81 2.26 2.80
N PRO A 239 2.28 1.89 4.01
CA PRO A 239 3.56 2.37 4.52
C PRO A 239 4.74 1.93 3.66
N ARG A 240 4.65 0.80 2.95
CA ARG A 240 5.72 0.35 2.05
C ARG A 240 5.85 1.24 0.83
N VAL A 241 4.73 1.63 0.22
CA VAL A 241 4.72 2.62 -0.86
C VAL A 241 5.29 3.95 -0.36
N SER A 242 4.91 4.40 0.84
CA SER A 242 5.45 5.62 1.44
C SER A 242 6.96 5.54 1.74
N ALA A 243 7.45 4.38 2.14
CA ALA A 243 8.88 4.13 2.36
C ALA A 243 9.66 4.21 1.04
N GLU A 244 9.15 3.63 -0.06
CA GLU A 244 9.79 3.74 -1.38
C GLU A 244 9.83 5.16 -1.91
N ILE A 245 8.77 5.94 -1.70
CA ILE A 245 8.78 7.38 -1.98
C ILE A 245 9.87 8.08 -1.17
N THR A 246 10.04 7.70 0.09
CA THR A 246 11.08 8.26 0.95
C THR A 246 12.49 7.87 0.47
N ASN A 247 12.71 6.62 0.07
CA ASN A 247 13.96 6.13 -0.52
C ASN A 247 14.31 6.94 -1.79
N LEU A 248 13.32 7.20 -2.66
CA LEU A 248 13.48 8.03 -3.85
C LEU A 248 13.92 9.46 -3.48
N TRP A 249 13.28 10.08 -2.49
CA TRP A 249 13.65 11.41 -1.99
C TRP A 249 15.09 11.46 -1.45
N VAL A 250 15.55 10.44 -0.72
CA VAL A 250 16.95 10.35 -0.28
C VAL A 250 17.92 10.47 -1.45
N GLY A 251 17.56 9.90 -2.62
CA GLY A 251 18.38 9.92 -3.82
C GLY A 251 18.38 11.25 -4.59
N ILE A 252 17.31 12.05 -4.51
CA ILE A 252 17.10 13.21 -5.40
C ILE A 252 17.09 14.58 -4.71
N LEU A 253 16.95 14.64 -3.37
CA LEU A 253 16.81 15.91 -2.64
C LEU A 253 17.98 16.89 -2.84
N GLU A 254 19.19 16.40 -3.07
CA GLU A 254 20.36 17.26 -3.32
C GLU A 254 20.36 17.87 -4.73
N ASP A 255 19.68 17.22 -5.68
CA ASP A 255 19.69 17.57 -7.10
C ASP A 255 18.41 18.30 -7.55
N ILE A 256 17.36 18.34 -6.72
CA ILE A 256 16.11 19.03 -7.04
C ILE A 256 16.29 20.55 -7.03
N ASP A 257 15.97 21.14 -8.19
CA ASP A 257 15.80 22.57 -8.34
C ASP A 257 14.32 22.95 -8.20
N PHE A 258 13.90 23.27 -6.98
CA PHE A 258 12.54 23.76 -6.66
C PHE A 258 12.18 25.08 -7.38
N SER A 259 13.10 25.72 -8.11
CA SER A 259 12.78 26.90 -8.93
C SER A 259 12.06 26.55 -10.23
N ASN A 260 12.23 25.34 -10.75
CA ASN A 260 11.47 24.81 -11.87
C ASN A 260 10.21 24.12 -11.37
N LYS A 261 9.08 24.83 -11.46
CA LYS A 261 7.79 24.30 -11.02
C LYS A 261 7.26 23.28 -12.03
N ILE A 262 7.27 22.01 -11.65
CA ILE A 262 6.37 20.99 -12.22
C ILE A 262 4.99 21.15 -11.58
N SER A 263 3.93 20.56 -12.16
CA SER A 263 2.67 20.47 -11.42
C SER A 263 2.74 19.36 -10.39
N TYR A 264 1.96 19.44 -9.30
CA TYR A 264 1.92 18.37 -8.30
C TYR A 264 1.41 17.05 -8.90
N SER A 265 0.44 17.11 -9.81
CA SER A 265 -0.05 15.91 -10.51
C SER A 265 1.05 15.27 -11.37
N ASP A 266 1.79 16.05 -12.18
CA ASP A 266 2.92 15.52 -12.96
C ASP A 266 4.03 14.95 -12.05
N PHE A 267 4.21 15.55 -10.87
CA PHE A 267 5.15 15.07 -9.87
C PHE A 267 4.71 13.70 -9.32
N VAL A 268 3.47 13.57 -8.85
CA VAL A 268 2.93 12.29 -8.34
C VAL A 268 2.96 11.20 -9.42
N ASP A 269 2.57 11.52 -10.66
CA ASP A 269 2.64 10.59 -11.79
C ASP A 269 4.08 10.10 -12.03
N SER A 270 5.07 11.00 -11.93
CA SER A 270 6.48 10.63 -12.09
C SER A 270 6.98 9.74 -10.95
N ILE A 271 6.58 10.03 -9.71
CA ILE A 271 6.92 9.20 -8.54
C ILE A 271 6.34 7.80 -8.70
N LEU A 272 5.06 7.70 -9.07
CA LEU A 272 4.39 6.41 -9.31
C LEU A 272 5.09 5.61 -10.41
N ALA A 273 5.44 6.26 -11.53
CA ALA A 273 6.16 5.60 -12.61
C ALA A 273 7.55 5.09 -12.20
N ASP A 274 8.25 5.80 -11.31
CA ASP A 274 9.58 5.42 -10.84
C ASP A 274 9.54 4.25 -9.84
N ILE A 275 8.51 4.17 -8.98
CA ILE A 275 8.42 3.15 -7.92
C ILE A 275 7.62 1.90 -8.34
N SER A 276 6.91 1.93 -9.47
CA SER A 276 6.00 0.84 -9.87
C SER A 276 6.45 0.05 -11.09
N THR A 277 5.98 -1.18 -11.17
CA THR A 277 6.11 -2.08 -12.31
C THR A 277 4.72 -2.57 -12.71
N ASP A 278 4.39 -2.40 -13.99
CA ASP A 278 3.15 -2.89 -14.59
C ASP A 278 3.18 -4.43 -14.71
N ILE A 279 2.22 -5.10 -14.05
CA ILE A 279 2.04 -6.55 -14.12
C ILE A 279 0.68 -6.90 -14.69
N TYR A 280 0.68 -7.76 -15.71
CA TYR A 280 -0.54 -8.35 -16.24
C TYR A 280 -0.93 -9.55 -15.37
N VAL A 281 -2.24 -9.71 -15.17
CA VAL A 281 -2.80 -10.75 -14.31
C VAL A 281 -3.85 -11.52 -15.09
N GLU A 282 -3.84 -12.84 -14.97
CA GLU A 282 -4.88 -13.73 -15.50
C GLU A 282 -5.87 -14.09 -14.40
N THR A 283 -7.16 -13.95 -14.68
CA THR A 283 -8.24 -14.35 -13.77
C THR A 283 -9.11 -15.45 -14.36
N VAL A 284 -9.73 -16.26 -13.51
CA VAL A 284 -10.70 -17.27 -13.98
C VAL A 284 -11.89 -16.65 -14.73
N ALA A 285 -12.34 -15.49 -14.29
CA ALA A 285 -13.53 -14.85 -14.85
C ALA A 285 -13.28 -14.22 -16.23
N SER A 286 -12.10 -13.62 -16.42
CA SER A 286 -11.84 -12.74 -17.59
C SER A 286 -10.64 -13.17 -18.44
N GLY A 287 -9.88 -14.19 -18.04
CA GLY A 287 -8.57 -14.45 -18.62
C GLY A 287 -7.59 -13.32 -18.28
N TRP A 288 -6.62 -13.07 -19.17
CA TRP A 288 -5.68 -11.97 -19.01
C TRP A 288 -6.38 -10.61 -19.04
N LEU A 289 -6.20 -9.81 -18.00
CA LEU A 289 -6.67 -8.42 -17.96
C LEU A 289 -5.96 -7.61 -19.05
N SER A 290 -6.72 -6.77 -19.75
CA SER A 290 -6.19 -5.94 -20.85
C SER A 290 -5.35 -4.76 -20.37
N THR A 291 -5.52 -4.36 -19.12
CA THR A 291 -4.77 -3.28 -18.46
C THR A 291 -3.92 -3.94 -17.37
N PRO A 292 -2.62 -3.62 -17.29
CA PRO A 292 -1.81 -4.12 -16.19
C PRO A 292 -2.24 -3.49 -14.87
N VAL A 293 -1.84 -4.13 -13.78
CA VAL A 293 -1.94 -3.60 -12.43
C VAL A 293 -0.57 -3.09 -12.04
N SER A 294 -0.49 -1.85 -11.57
CA SER A 294 0.74 -1.26 -11.06
C SER A 294 1.08 -1.89 -9.72
N ILE A 295 2.25 -2.51 -9.61
CA ILE A 295 2.75 -3.11 -8.38
C ILE A 295 4.02 -2.39 -7.94
N LEU A 296 4.20 -2.18 -6.63
CA LEU A 296 5.45 -1.69 -6.08
C LEU A 296 6.62 -2.56 -6.58
N SER A 297 7.60 -1.92 -7.20
CA SER A 297 8.70 -2.62 -7.87
C SER A 297 9.60 -3.35 -6.90
N ASP A 298 9.83 -2.76 -5.72
CA ASP A 298 10.68 -3.40 -4.72
C ASP A 298 9.97 -4.58 -4.05
N GLY A 299 10.74 -5.64 -3.81
CA GLY A 299 10.21 -6.90 -3.26
C GLY A 299 9.25 -7.66 -4.19
N LEU A 300 9.09 -7.25 -5.46
CA LEU A 300 8.16 -7.87 -6.39
C LEU A 300 8.50 -9.35 -6.67
N THR A 301 7.51 -10.22 -6.51
CA THR A 301 7.53 -11.61 -6.95
C THR A 301 6.30 -11.93 -7.80
N LEU A 302 6.49 -12.77 -8.82
CA LEU A 302 5.39 -13.32 -9.65
C LEU A 302 4.95 -14.72 -9.21
N SER A 303 5.60 -15.26 -8.17
CA SER A 303 5.25 -16.56 -7.59
C SER A 303 3.97 -16.42 -6.78
N LEU A 304 2.84 -16.87 -7.33
CA LEU A 304 1.54 -16.76 -6.65
C LEU A 304 1.51 -17.47 -5.28
N GLU A 305 2.34 -18.49 -5.07
CA GLU A 305 2.42 -19.15 -3.76
C GLU A 305 3.08 -18.26 -2.71
N ASP A 306 4.07 -17.46 -3.10
CA ASP A 306 4.73 -16.50 -2.20
C ASP A 306 3.82 -15.31 -1.87
N LEU A 307 2.80 -15.06 -2.68
CA LEU A 307 1.80 -14.01 -2.46
C LEU A 307 0.69 -14.43 -1.51
N LYS A 308 0.56 -15.71 -1.17
CA LYS A 308 -0.54 -16.20 -0.34
C LYS A 308 -0.35 -15.93 1.13
N VAL A 309 -1.40 -15.43 1.78
CA VAL A 309 -1.46 -15.27 3.23
C VAL A 309 -2.39 -16.31 3.87
N ALA A 310 -2.26 -16.51 5.18
CA ALA A 310 -3.02 -17.52 5.92
C ALA A 310 -4.54 -17.23 6.07
N GLN A 311 -5.07 -16.24 5.35
CA GLN A 311 -6.50 -15.96 5.27
C GLN A 311 -7.22 -16.94 4.34
N LYS A 312 -8.48 -17.27 4.66
CA LYS A 312 -9.28 -18.24 3.88
C LYS A 312 -10.66 -17.70 3.51
N ASN A 313 -10.98 -17.71 2.22
CA ASN A 313 -12.27 -17.23 1.69
C ASN A 313 -12.55 -15.76 2.06
N TYR A 314 -11.50 -14.95 2.08
CA TYR A 314 -11.59 -13.50 2.29
C TYR A 314 -11.35 -12.73 0.99
N GLY A 315 -10.72 -13.33 -0.03
CA GLY A 315 -10.47 -12.63 -1.28
C GLY A 315 -11.73 -12.38 -2.09
N ASP A 316 -11.62 -11.42 -3.02
CA ASP A 316 -12.68 -11.12 -3.96
C ASP A 316 -12.88 -12.31 -4.90
N SER A 317 -14.09 -12.88 -4.87
CA SER A 317 -14.43 -14.06 -5.66
C SER A 317 -14.33 -13.85 -7.17
N ASP A 318 -14.46 -12.61 -7.64
CA ASP A 318 -14.36 -12.27 -9.05
C ASP A 318 -12.90 -12.21 -9.53
N PHE A 319 -11.95 -12.05 -8.60
CA PHE A 319 -10.51 -12.01 -8.85
C PHE A 319 -9.79 -13.26 -8.33
N HIS A 320 -10.21 -14.43 -8.80
CA HIS A 320 -9.41 -15.65 -8.65
C HIS A 320 -8.24 -15.65 -9.64
N ILE A 321 -7.02 -15.51 -9.11
CA ILE A 321 -5.80 -15.30 -9.90
C ILE A 321 -5.19 -16.65 -10.33
N LEU A 322 -4.92 -16.78 -11.63
CA LEU A 322 -4.31 -17.96 -12.24
C LEU A 322 -2.81 -17.77 -12.49
N GLU A 323 -2.43 -16.60 -13.00
CA GLU A 323 -1.05 -16.29 -13.39
C GLU A 323 -0.80 -14.77 -13.33
N ALA A 324 0.48 -14.38 -13.20
CA ALA A 324 0.95 -13.00 -13.32
C ALA A 324 2.21 -12.94 -14.19
N ALA A 325 2.32 -11.93 -15.05
CA ALA A 325 3.46 -11.77 -15.97
C ALA A 325 3.72 -10.30 -16.34
N TYR A 326 4.97 -9.99 -16.73
CA TYR A 326 5.35 -8.66 -17.23
C TYR A 326 4.71 -8.28 -18.58
N SER A 327 4.12 -9.24 -19.28
CA SER A 327 3.41 -9.04 -20.53
C SER A 327 2.39 -10.15 -20.74
N ILE A 328 1.24 -9.85 -21.37
CA ILE A 328 0.28 -10.87 -21.78
C ILE A 328 0.99 -11.88 -22.69
N PRO A 329 1.00 -13.19 -22.34
CA PRO A 329 1.58 -14.21 -23.19
C PRO A 329 0.96 -14.19 -24.59
N ALA A 330 1.81 -14.18 -25.63
CA ALA A 330 1.32 -14.26 -26.99
C ALA A 330 0.84 -15.68 -27.28
N ASN A 331 -0.44 -15.85 -27.58
CA ASN A 331 -0.92 -17.11 -28.14
C ASN A 331 -0.50 -17.21 -29.61
N SER A 332 0.46 -18.08 -29.87
CA SER A 332 1.06 -18.35 -31.15
C SER A 332 0.25 -19.42 -31.89
N ALA A 333 0.01 -19.19 -33.19
CA ALA A 333 -0.64 -20.19 -34.02
C ALA A 333 0.13 -21.53 -33.99
N PRO A 334 -0.56 -22.68 -33.92
CA PRO A 334 0.07 -23.99 -33.95
C PRO A 334 0.95 -24.16 -35.19
N LYS A 335 2.14 -24.73 -35.02
CA LYS A 335 3.10 -24.95 -36.10
C LYS A 335 3.01 -26.37 -36.62
N VAL A 336 3.01 -26.52 -37.95
CA VAL A 336 3.20 -27.81 -38.60
C VAL A 336 4.67 -28.20 -38.50
N LEU A 337 4.97 -29.26 -37.75
CA LEU A 337 6.34 -29.78 -37.63
C LEU A 337 6.73 -30.62 -38.84
N THR A 338 5.80 -31.45 -39.31
CA THR A 338 6.03 -32.39 -40.40
C THR A 338 4.76 -32.57 -41.22
N THR A 339 4.93 -32.75 -42.52
CA THR A 339 3.80 -33.05 -43.42
C THR A 339 3.22 -34.42 -43.09
N ILE A 340 1.88 -34.51 -43.05
CA ILE A 340 1.18 -35.79 -42.93
C ILE A 340 1.28 -36.52 -44.27
N ALA A 341 1.77 -37.77 -44.24
CA ALA A 341 1.93 -38.57 -45.45
C ALA A 341 0.58 -39.09 -45.98
N ASP A 342 0.49 -39.27 -47.30
CA ASP A 342 -0.68 -39.89 -47.93
C ASP A 342 -0.89 -41.32 -47.42
N ALA A 343 -2.13 -41.64 -47.06
CA ALA A 343 -2.54 -42.98 -46.65
C ALA A 343 -3.48 -43.62 -47.69
N GLN A 344 -3.23 -44.88 -48.01
CA GLN A 344 -4.10 -45.69 -48.87
C GLN A 344 -4.86 -46.70 -48.00
N VAL A 345 -6.18 -46.75 -48.14
CA VAL A 345 -7.02 -47.69 -47.38
C VAL A 345 -7.98 -48.46 -48.26
N ASN A 346 -8.12 -49.75 -47.94
CA ASN A 346 -9.04 -50.64 -48.63
C ASN A 346 -10.49 -50.39 -48.15
N LYS A 347 -11.40 -50.37 -49.12
CA LYS A 347 -12.84 -50.21 -48.87
C LYS A 347 -13.33 -51.19 -47.80
N GLY A 348 -14.03 -50.66 -46.79
CA GLY A 348 -14.61 -51.45 -45.70
C GLY A 348 -13.67 -51.73 -44.53
N THR A 349 -12.45 -51.19 -44.55
CA THR A 349 -11.48 -51.32 -43.44
C THR A 349 -11.48 -50.04 -42.61
N ALA A 350 -11.50 -50.16 -41.28
CA ALA A 350 -11.30 -49.01 -40.39
C ALA A 350 -9.86 -48.49 -40.49
N TYR A 351 -9.70 -47.17 -40.49
CA TYR A 351 -8.40 -46.49 -40.51
C TYR A 351 -8.28 -45.61 -39.26
N SER A 352 -7.10 -45.59 -38.65
CA SER A 352 -6.75 -44.69 -37.55
C SER A 352 -5.36 -44.14 -37.83
N ASN A 353 -5.21 -42.82 -37.69
CA ASN A 353 -3.94 -42.13 -37.82
C ASN A 353 -3.77 -41.20 -36.62
N ASP A 354 -2.64 -41.31 -35.93
CA ASP A 354 -2.28 -40.37 -34.89
C ASP A 354 -1.58 -39.18 -35.54
N ILE A 355 -2.23 -38.02 -35.48
CA ILE A 355 -1.71 -36.78 -36.07
C ILE A 355 -1.06 -35.85 -35.05
N SER A 356 -1.06 -36.21 -33.76
CA SER A 356 -0.60 -35.34 -32.68
C SER A 356 0.86 -34.90 -32.87
N ALA A 357 1.72 -35.79 -33.37
CA ALA A 357 3.14 -35.51 -33.61
C ALA A 357 3.42 -34.57 -34.82
N HIS A 358 2.41 -34.25 -35.63
CA HIS A 358 2.57 -33.40 -36.81
C HIS A 358 2.41 -31.90 -36.52
N PHE A 359 1.87 -31.57 -35.35
CA PHE A 359 1.60 -30.20 -34.94
C PHE A 359 2.20 -29.94 -33.57
N ILE A 360 2.67 -28.73 -33.34
CA ILE A 360 3.10 -28.29 -32.02
C ILE A 360 2.41 -26.97 -31.71
N ASP A 361 1.92 -26.86 -30.48
CA ASP A 361 1.62 -25.57 -29.90
C ASP A 361 2.91 -25.03 -29.28
N THR A 362 3.34 -23.83 -29.68
CA THR A 362 4.59 -23.29 -29.15
C THR A 362 4.47 -22.73 -27.75
N ASP A 363 3.25 -22.56 -27.26
CA ASP A 363 2.94 -21.98 -25.95
C ASP A 363 2.53 -23.07 -24.94
N GLY A 364 2.33 -24.30 -25.42
CA GLY A 364 2.05 -25.49 -24.62
C GLY A 364 0.56 -25.82 -24.50
N ASP A 365 -0.29 -25.11 -25.23
CA ASP A 365 -1.74 -25.30 -25.22
C ASP A 365 -2.15 -26.66 -25.81
N VAL A 366 -3.30 -27.18 -25.34
CA VAL A 366 -3.89 -28.40 -25.89
C VAL A 366 -4.47 -28.12 -27.27
N LEU A 367 -3.89 -28.75 -28.29
CA LEU A 367 -4.36 -28.63 -29.66
C LEU A 367 -5.66 -29.40 -29.88
N THR A 368 -6.63 -28.73 -30.53
CA THR A 368 -7.86 -29.35 -31.03
C THR A 368 -7.81 -29.45 -32.56
N TYR A 369 -8.09 -30.65 -33.09
CA TYR A 369 -8.02 -30.93 -34.52
C TYR A 369 -9.40 -31.24 -35.10
N SER A 370 -9.69 -30.72 -36.29
CA SER A 370 -10.85 -31.11 -37.10
C SER A 370 -10.40 -31.51 -38.50
N ALA A 371 -10.97 -32.58 -39.03
CA ALA A 371 -10.83 -32.95 -40.44
C ALA A 371 -11.99 -32.34 -41.23
N VAL A 372 -11.68 -31.63 -42.31
CA VAL A 372 -12.66 -30.97 -43.20
C VAL A 372 -12.73 -31.64 -44.55
#